data_AF-W1XDM6-F1
#
_entry.id   AF-W1XDM6-F1
#
_cell.length_a   1.000
_cell.length_b   1.000
_cell.length_c   1.000
_cell.angle_alpha   90.00
_cell.angle_beta   90.00
_cell.angle_gamma   90.00
#
_symmetry.space_group_name_H-M   'P 1'
#
loop_
_entity.id
_entity.type
_entity.pdbx_description
1 polymer ?
#
loop_
_entity_poly.entity_id
_entity_poly.type
_entity_poly.pdbx_seq_one_letter_code
_entity_poly.pdbx_strand_id
1 'polypeptide(L)' 'LLSMPKGSARSIEAVDIFEALDPHRDLFVAFGGHAGAAGMTLEASKLEALSQVSVAYIEDNQVDLST' A
#
# COMPACT_ATOMS: atom_id res chain seq x y z
N LEU A 1 -16.23 -21.92 -0.88
CA LEU A 1 -14.89 -21.34 -1.07
C LEU A 1 -15.02 -19.83 -0.99
N LEU A 2 -14.76 -19.24 0.19
CA LEU A 2 -14.73 -17.78 0.33
C LEU A 2 -13.45 -17.29 -0.35
N SER A 3 -13.58 -16.53 -1.44
CA SER A 3 -12.41 -15.90 -2.07
C SER A 3 -11.96 -14.73 -1.21
N MET A 4 -10.69 -14.74 -0.77
CA MET A 4 -10.10 -13.56 -0.13
C MET A 4 -10.06 -12.39 -1.14
N PRO A 5 -10.40 -11.16 -0.72
CA PRO A 5 -10.39 -10.01 -1.61
C PRO A 5 -8.96 -9.69 -2.06
N LYS A 6 -8.79 -9.49 -3.37
CA LYS A 6 -7.53 -9.04 -3.97
C LYS A 6 -7.60 -7.54 -4.20
N GLY A 7 -6.53 -6.83 -3.84
CA GLY A 7 -6.36 -5.40 -4.07
C GLY A 7 -5.20 -5.13 -5.02
N SER A 8 -5.27 -4.00 -5.71
CA SER A 8 -4.15 -3.43 -6.46
C SER A 8 -4.00 -1.96 -6.12
N ALA A 9 -2.76 -1.47 -6.13
CA ALA A 9 -2.43 -0.07 -5.94
C ALA A 9 -1.60 0.42 -7.14
N ARG A 10 -1.80 1.70 -7.47
CA ARG A 10 -0.98 2.45 -8.44
C ARG A 10 -0.62 3.77 -7.77
N SER A 11 0.58 4.24 -8.04
CA SER A 11 1.06 5.52 -7.52
C SER A 11 1.60 6.41 -8.62
N ILE A 12 1.68 7.71 -8.30
CA ILE A 12 2.41 8.71 -9.08
C ILE A 12 3.91 8.55 -8.86
N GLU A 13 4.73 9.15 -9.71
CA GLU A 13 6.21 9.07 -9.63
C GLU A 13 6.75 9.56 -8.27
N ALA A 14 6.09 10.54 -7.65
CA ALA A 14 6.47 11.06 -6.34
C ALA A 14 6.26 10.06 -5.18
N VAL A 15 5.56 8.93 -5.40
CA VAL A 15 5.25 7.94 -4.37
C VAL A 15 5.71 6.55 -4.81
N ASP A 16 6.76 6.03 -4.17
CA ASP A 16 7.11 4.61 -4.24
C ASP A 16 6.13 3.80 -3.37
N ILE A 17 5.13 3.18 -3.99
CA ILE A 17 4.10 2.41 -3.27
C ILE A 17 4.63 1.08 -2.74
N PHE A 18 5.74 0.58 -3.28
CA PHE A 18 6.35 -0.64 -2.77
C PHE A 18 7.08 -0.31 -1.46
N GLU A 19 7.91 0.73 -1.46
CA GLU A 19 8.62 1.22 -0.27
C GLU A 19 7.65 1.61 0.85
N ALA A 20 6.52 2.24 0.52
CA ALA A 20 5.50 2.60 1.49
C ALA A 20 4.87 1.41 2.22
N LEU A 21 4.80 0.24 1.58
CA LEU A 21 4.02 -0.91 2.08
C LEU A 21 4.89 -2.12 2.48
N ASP A 22 6.11 -2.25 1.95
CA ASP A 22 7.05 -3.34 2.24
C ASP A 22 7.39 -3.51 3.74
N PRO A 23 7.54 -2.43 4.53
CA PRO A 23 7.73 -2.54 5.98
C PRO A 23 6.54 -3.14 6.74
N HIS A 24 5.34 -3.12 6.13
CA HIS A 24 4.06 -3.49 6.76
C HIS A 24 3.52 -4.84 6.24
N ARG A 25 4.43 -5.78 5.95
CA ARG A 25 4.11 -7.10 5.39
C ARG A 25 3.11 -7.92 6.23
N ASP A 26 3.00 -7.65 7.52
CA ASP A 26 2.04 -8.28 8.43
C ASP A 26 0.58 -7.88 8.16
N LEU A 27 0.34 -6.79 7.42
CA LEU A 27 -1.00 -6.40 6.97
C LEU A 27 -1.54 -7.31 5.85
N PHE A 28 -0.66 -8.04 5.16
CA PHE A 28 -0.99 -8.73 3.91
C PHE A 28 -0.85 -10.24 4.03
N VAL A 29 -1.80 -10.96 3.43
CA VAL A 29 -1.68 -12.39 3.12
C VAL A 29 -0.74 -12.61 1.93
N ALA A 30 -0.78 -11.69 0.97
CA ALA A 30 0.13 -11.64 -0.17
C ALA A 30 0.39 -10.17 -0.53
N PHE A 31 1.65 -9.81 -0.80
CA PHE A 31 2.03 -8.47 -1.23
C PHE A 31 3.28 -8.53 -2.11
N GLY A 32 3.28 -7.78 -3.20
CA GLY A 32 4.42 -7.60 -4.08
C GLY A 32 4.15 -6.54 -5.14
N GLY A 33 5.20 -6.07 -5.82
CA GLY A 33 5.09 -4.98 -6.77
C GLY A 33 6.43 -4.32 -7.09
N HIS A 34 6.32 -3.10 -7.60
CA HIS A 34 7.40 -2.18 -7.91
C HIS A 34 6.99 -0.75 -7.53
N ALA A 35 7.90 0.22 -7.68
CA ALA A 35 7.70 1.60 -7.25
C ALA A 35 6.35 2.22 -7.61
N GLY A 36 5.86 2.02 -8.85
CA GLY A 36 4.60 2.59 -9.31
C GLY A 36 3.35 1.72 -9.11
N ALA A 37 3.49 0.48 -8.62
CA ALA A 37 2.38 -0.46 -8.55
C ALA A 37 2.57 -1.63 -7.60
N ALA A 38 1.53 -1.96 -6.85
CA ALA A 38 1.52 -3.15 -6.01
C ALA A 38 0.26 -3.99 -6.20
N GLY A 39 0.39 -5.30 -5.99
CA GLY A 39 -0.72 -6.24 -5.83
C GLY A 39 -0.73 -6.80 -4.41
N MET A 40 -1.92 -6.94 -3.84
CA MET A 40 -2.07 -7.37 -2.46
C MET A 40 -3.30 -8.26 -2.23
N THR A 41 -3.28 -9.02 -1.15
CA THR A 41 -4.43 -9.71 -0.56
C THR A 41 -4.39 -9.44 0.94
N LEU A 42 -5.49 -8.96 1.51
CA LEU A 42 -5.60 -8.62 2.93
C LEU A 42 -7.03 -8.81 3.41
N GLU A 43 -7.21 -8.93 4.72
CA GLU A 43 -8.54 -8.94 5.32
C GLU A 43 -9.18 -7.55 5.24
N ALA A 44 -10.51 -7.49 5.06
CA ALA A 44 -11.24 -6.22 5.03
C ALA A 44 -11.06 -5.39 6.32
N SER A 45 -10.83 -6.06 7.46
CA SER A 45 -10.52 -5.45 8.75
C SER A 45 -9.20 -4.66 8.77
N LYS A 46 -8.30 -4.88 7.79
CA LYS A 46 -7.00 -4.22 7.69
C LYS A 46 -7.00 -2.99 6.77
N LEU A 47 -8.13 -2.64 6.14
CA LEU A 47 -8.22 -1.51 5.22
C LEU A 47 -7.89 -0.18 5.89
N GLU A 48 -8.32 0.01 7.14
CA GLU A 48 -8.01 1.22 7.90
C GLU A 48 -6.50 1.34 8.18
N ALA A 49 -5.86 0.24 8.59
CA ALA A 49 -4.41 0.21 8.80
C ALA A 49 -3.63 0.47 7.51
N LEU A 50 -4.05 -0.11 6.37
CA LEU A 50 -3.47 0.17 5.05
C LEU A 50 -3.55 1.66 4.71
N SER A 51 -4.69 2.31 4.98
CA SER A 51 -4.84 3.75 4.78
C SER A 51 -3.88 4.55 5.66
N GLN A 52 -3.78 4.20 6.93
CA GLN A 52 -2.93 4.92 7.89
C GLN A 52 -1.44 4.84 7.51
N VAL A 53 -0.93 3.66 7.14
CA VAL A 53 0.48 3.53 6.73
C VAL A 53 0.76 4.26 5.42
N SER A 54 -0.20 4.30 4.50
CA SER A 54 -0.05 5.05 3.24
C SER A 54 0.02 6.57 3.48
N VAL A 55 -0.81 7.09 4.40
CA VAL A 55 -0.77 8.51 4.78
C VAL A 55 0.51 8.83 5.55
N ALA A 56 0.88 8.00 6.53
CA ALA A 56 2.10 8.18 7.30
C ALA A 56 3.34 8.25 6.40
N TYR A 57 3.42 7.37 5.39
CA TYR A 57 4.51 7.42 4.41
C TYR A 57 4.61 8.77 3.69
N ILE A 58 3.48 9.34 3.25
CA ILE A 58 3.44 10.64 2.57
C ILE A 58 3.92 11.75 3.51
N GLU A 59 3.46 11.74 4.76
CA GLU A 59 3.80 12.75 5.77
C GLU A 59 5.28 12.66 6.20
N ASP A 60 5.74 11.46 6.54
CA ASP A 60 7.11 11.20 7.03
C ASP A 60 8.17 11.53 5.96
N ASN A 61 7.83 11.31 4.69
CA ASN A 61 8.72 11.61 3.56
C ASN A 61 8.49 13.00 2.94
N GLN A 62 7.57 13.80 3.49
CA GLN A 62 7.21 15.14 2.99
C GLN A 62 6.95 15.14 1.48
N VAL A 63 6.23 14.13 1.00
CA VAL A 63 6.02 13.93 -0.43
C VAL A 63 5.22 15.10 -1.01
N ASP A 64 5.76 15.73 -2.05
CA ASP A 64 5.05 16.77 -2.79
C ASP A 64 4.01 16.13 -3.72
N LEU A 65 2.73 16.36 -3.39
CA LEU A 65 1.59 15.88 -4.16
C LEU A 65 1.02 16.93 -5.13
N SER A 66 1.70 18.06 -5.33
CA SER A 66 1.22 19.18 -6.16
C SER A 66 1.35 18.96 -7.68
N THR A 67 1.72 17.75 -8.12
CA THR A 67 1.85 17.35 -9.53
C THR A 67 0.53 17.36 -10.29
#